data_AF-A0A146LML6-F1
#
_entry.id   AF-A0A146LML6-F1
#
_cell.length_a   1.000
_cell.length_b   1.000
_cell.length_c   1.000
_cell.angle_alpha   90.00
_cell.angle_beta   90.00
_cell.angle_gamma   90.00
#
_symmetry.space_group_name_H-M   'P 1'
#
loop_
_entity.id
_entity.type
_entity.pdbx_description
1 polymer ?
#
loop_
_entity_poly.entity_id
_entity_poly.type
_entity_poly.pdbx_seq_one_letter_code
_entity_poly.pdbx_strand_id
1 'polypeptide(L)'
;QFQNSSICLVAVICAVSAQFPNGRILEGPVPNLCAQRTIHERTPDGKGYFMSWRDPNLRGTEEDWLGARNYCRQRCMDSISLETSAENEWIKQRLVNENVKYIWTSGRLCDFKGCDRP
;
A
#
# COMPACT_ATOMS: atom_id res chain seq x y z
N GLN A 1 -34.13 39.44 30.78
CA GLN A 1 -33.58 39.70 29.43
C GLN A 1 -32.47 38.68 29.19
N PHE A 2 -32.82 37.66 28.42
CA PHE A 2 -32.02 36.63 27.74
C PHE A 2 -30.66 36.17 28.31
N GLN A 3 -30.73 34.98 28.92
CA GLN A 3 -29.78 33.87 28.81
C GLN A 3 -29.13 33.81 27.41
N ASN A 4 -27.82 33.64 27.30
CA ASN A 4 -27.20 33.05 26.11
C ASN A 4 -26.02 32.15 26.53
N SER A 5 -26.34 30.86 26.63
CA SER A 5 -25.43 29.75 26.85
C SER A 5 -24.28 29.74 25.86
N SER A 6 -23.06 29.61 26.37
CA SER A 6 -21.91 29.16 25.59
C SER A 6 -22.15 27.71 25.15
N ILE A 7 -22.49 27.53 23.88
CA ILE A 7 -22.58 26.20 23.25
C ILE A 7 -21.16 25.80 22.85
N CYS A 8 -20.49 25.01 23.68
CA CYS A 8 -19.29 24.29 23.26
C CYS A 8 -19.71 23.12 22.36
N LEU A 9 -19.67 23.33 21.05
CA LEU A 9 -19.76 22.27 20.05
C LEU A 9 -18.49 21.42 20.12
N VAL A 10 -18.50 20.37 20.94
CA VAL A 10 -17.49 19.32 20.89
C VAL A 10 -17.77 18.49 19.64
N ALA A 11 -17.04 18.77 18.56
CA ALA A 11 -17.03 17.92 17.39
C ALA A 11 -16.35 16.59 17.77
N VAL A 12 -17.14 15.54 18.03
CA VAL A 12 -16.63 14.19 18.17
C VAL A 12 -16.23 13.71 16.78
N ILE A 13 -14.96 13.93 16.43
CA ILE A 13 -14.36 13.32 15.25
C ILE A 13 -14.17 11.84 15.60
N CYS A 14 -15.12 10.99 15.19
CA CYS A 14 -14.92 9.55 15.19
C CYS A 14 -13.87 9.20 14.13
N ALA A 15 -12.58 9.30 14.49
CA ALA A 15 -11.51 8.72 13.70
C ALA A 15 -11.63 7.21 13.81
N VAL A 16 -12.34 6.59 12.87
CA VAL A 16 -12.41 5.13 12.75
C VAL A 16 -11.07 4.66 12.21
N SER A 17 -10.10 4.49 13.10
CA SER A 17 -8.80 3.94 12.73
C SER A 17 -8.92 2.42 12.67
N ALA A 18 -8.91 1.87 11.46
CA ALA A 18 -8.55 0.47 11.23
C ALA A 18 -7.05 0.33 11.57
N GLN A 19 -6.73 0.21 12.86
CA GLN A 19 -5.34 0.19 13.33
C GLN A 19 -4.75 -1.21 13.10
N PHE A 20 -3.56 -1.23 12.52
CA PHE A 20 -2.73 -2.42 12.50
C PHE A 20 -2.16 -2.68 13.90
N PRO A 21 -1.74 -3.92 14.22
CA PRO A 21 -0.97 -4.15 15.44
C PRO A 21 0.22 -3.18 15.47
N ASN A 22 0.50 -2.61 16.64
CA ASN A 22 1.55 -1.60 16.87
C ASN A 22 1.22 -0.15 16.44
N GLY A 23 -0.05 0.18 16.17
CA GLY A 23 -0.50 1.57 15.96
C GLY A 23 -0.12 2.17 14.60
N ARG A 24 0.46 1.36 13.70
CA ARG A 24 0.74 1.76 12.32
C ARG A 24 -0.56 1.88 11.52
N ILE A 25 -0.54 2.74 10.50
CA ILE A 25 -1.69 3.02 9.63
C ILE A 25 -1.32 2.82 8.16
N LEU A 26 -2.35 2.79 7.31
CA LEU A 26 -2.18 2.80 5.86
C LEU A 26 -1.86 4.22 5.40
N GLU A 27 -0.66 4.43 4.88
CA GLU A 27 -0.15 5.76 4.52
C GLU A 27 -0.76 6.28 3.22
N GLY A 28 -0.84 7.62 3.13
CA GLY A 28 -1.26 8.33 1.92
C GLY A 28 -0.09 8.63 0.97
N PRO A 29 -0.38 9.10 -0.26
CA PRO A 29 0.63 9.56 -1.20
C PRO A 29 1.41 10.78 -0.70
N VAL A 30 2.72 10.81 -0.99
CA VAL A 30 3.62 11.93 -0.67
C VAL A 30 4.07 12.57 -1.99
N PRO A 31 3.69 13.83 -2.28
CA PRO A 31 3.90 14.44 -3.61
C PRO A 31 5.33 14.34 -4.14
N ASN A 32 6.33 14.62 -3.30
CA ASN A 32 7.74 14.55 -3.70
C ASN A 32 8.17 13.13 -4.06
N LEU A 33 7.74 12.12 -3.29
CA LEU A 33 8.05 10.72 -3.56
C LEU A 33 7.32 10.21 -4.81
N CYS A 34 6.09 10.69 -5.05
CA CYS A 34 5.37 10.39 -6.29
C CYS A 34 6.11 10.89 -7.53
N ALA A 35 6.67 12.10 -7.49
CA ALA A 35 7.43 12.68 -8.59
C ALA A 35 8.76 11.93 -8.85
N GLN A 36 9.35 11.36 -7.81
CA GLN A 36 10.64 10.67 -7.83
C GLN A 36 10.52 9.14 -7.94
N ARG A 37 9.31 8.60 -8.17
CA ARG A 37 9.08 7.15 -8.16
C ARG A 37 9.84 6.45 -9.28
N THR A 38 10.48 5.34 -8.94
CA THR A 38 11.15 4.47 -9.90
C THR A 38 10.15 3.51 -10.54
N ILE A 39 10.27 3.32 -11.86
CA ILE A 39 9.55 2.28 -12.61
C ILE A 39 10.62 1.44 -13.30
N HIS A 40 10.76 0.17 -12.89
CA HIS A 40 11.76 -0.72 -13.46
C HIS A 40 11.31 -1.31 -14.79
N GLU A 41 10.02 -1.61 -14.91
CA GLU A 41 9.45 -2.18 -16.13
C GLU A 41 8.11 -1.56 -16.46
N ARG A 42 7.79 -1.51 -17.75
CA ARG A 42 6.46 -1.18 -18.27
C ARG A 42 5.98 -2.30 -19.16
N THR A 43 4.76 -2.74 -18.94
CA THR A 43 4.07 -3.68 -19.84
C THR A 43 3.50 -2.93 -21.05
N PRO A 44 3.19 -3.64 -22.16
CA PRO A 44 2.69 -3.01 -23.39
C PRO A 44 1.38 -2.21 -23.21
N ASP A 45 0.56 -2.57 -22.22
CA ASP A 45 -0.65 -1.86 -21.81
C ASP A 45 -0.37 -0.60 -20.96
N GLY A 46 0.91 -0.27 -20.72
CA GLY A 46 1.36 0.94 -20.06
C GLY A 46 1.51 0.86 -18.54
N LYS A 47 1.15 -0.27 -17.91
CA LYS A 47 1.28 -0.47 -16.47
C LYS A 47 2.76 -0.51 -16.07
N GLY A 48 3.12 0.32 -15.09
CA GLY A 48 4.49 0.45 -14.58
C GLY A 48 4.70 -0.36 -13.30
N TYR A 49 5.80 -1.10 -13.22
CA TYR A 49 6.13 -1.95 -12.08
C TYR A 49 7.40 -1.48 -11.40
N PHE A 50 7.31 -1.32 -10.08
CA PHE A 50 8.44 -1.20 -9.18
C PHE A 50 8.71 -2.56 -8.54
N MET A 51 9.99 -2.89 -8.36
CA MET A 51 10.46 -4.20 -7.89
C MET A 51 11.54 -3.93 -6.85
N SER A 52 11.21 -4.07 -5.57
CA SER A 52 12.10 -3.66 -4.46
C SER A 52 13.46 -4.34 -4.51
N TRP A 53 13.53 -5.61 -4.94
CA TRP A 53 14.79 -6.36 -5.06
C TRP A 53 15.73 -5.82 -6.16
N ARG A 54 15.20 -5.05 -7.12
CA ARG A 54 16.02 -4.41 -8.16
C ARG A 54 16.52 -3.03 -7.74
N ASP A 55 15.83 -2.36 -6.82
CA ASP A 55 16.23 -1.05 -6.31
C ASP A 55 17.50 -1.17 -5.46
N PRO A 56 18.56 -0.39 -5.72
CA PRO A 56 19.84 -0.52 -5.02
C PRO A 56 19.74 -0.17 -3.53
N ASN A 57 18.76 0.65 -3.13
CA ASN A 57 18.58 1.05 -1.73
C ASN A 57 17.71 0.07 -0.94
N LEU A 58 17.00 -0.84 -1.61
CA LEU A 58 16.08 -1.80 -0.99
C LEU A 58 16.46 -3.26 -1.21
N ARG A 59 17.48 -3.53 -2.04
CA ARG A 59 17.94 -4.89 -2.28
C ARG A 59 18.42 -5.53 -0.97
N GLY A 60 17.77 -6.63 -0.60
CA GLY A 60 18.05 -7.36 0.64
C GLY A 60 17.24 -6.89 1.85
N THR A 61 16.45 -5.82 1.72
CA THR A 61 15.54 -5.36 2.76
C THR A 61 14.25 -6.17 2.73
N GLU A 62 13.92 -6.82 3.84
CA GLU A 62 12.64 -7.47 4.06
C GLU A 62 11.72 -6.52 4.85
N GLU A 63 10.50 -6.33 4.33
CA GLU A 63 9.44 -5.55 4.97
C GLU A 63 8.32 -6.47 5.43
N ASP A 64 7.45 -5.99 6.30
CA ASP A 64 6.14 -6.62 6.48
C ASP A 64 5.13 -6.13 5.43
N TRP A 65 3.96 -6.78 5.39
CA TRP A 65 2.91 -6.47 4.41
C TRP A 65 2.52 -4.98 4.41
N LEU A 66 2.39 -4.37 5.60
CA LEU A 66 1.99 -2.97 5.71
C LEU A 66 3.12 -2.03 5.26
N GLY A 67 4.37 -2.34 5.59
CA GLY A 67 5.54 -1.57 5.19
C GLY A 67 5.68 -1.54 3.67
N ALA A 68 5.62 -2.71 3.04
CA ALA A 68 5.63 -2.83 1.59
C ALA A 68 4.48 -2.05 0.93
N ARG A 69 3.26 -2.15 1.47
CA ARG A 69 2.12 -1.42 0.92
C ARG A 69 2.24 0.09 1.09
N ASN A 70 2.69 0.56 2.25
CA ASN A 70 2.91 1.97 2.52
C ASN A 70 4.00 2.56 1.63
N TYR A 71 5.09 1.83 1.39
CA TYR A 71 6.16 2.25 0.49
C TYR A 71 5.63 2.59 -0.92
N CYS A 72 4.78 1.71 -1.48
CA CYS A 72 4.14 1.93 -2.76
C CYS A 72 3.15 3.11 -2.72
N ARG A 73 2.27 3.16 -1.72
CA ARG A 73 1.24 4.20 -1.59
C ARG A 73 1.82 5.60 -1.49
N GLN A 74 2.87 5.77 -0.70
CA GLN A 74 3.59 7.04 -0.59
C GLN A 74 4.16 7.54 -1.93
N ARG A 75 4.40 6.63 -2.89
CA ARG A 75 4.91 6.92 -4.24
C ARG A 75 3.82 6.97 -5.31
N CYS A 76 2.55 7.14 -4.92
CA CYS A 76 1.41 7.12 -5.84
C CYS A 76 1.32 5.81 -6.65
N MET A 77 1.74 4.71 -6.03
CA MET A 77 1.61 3.34 -6.55
C MET A 77 0.76 2.53 -5.58
N ASP A 78 0.44 1.28 -5.92
CA ASP A 78 -0.07 0.31 -4.95
C ASP A 78 0.79 -0.97 -5.01
N SER A 79 0.75 -1.73 -3.93
CA SER A 79 1.15 -3.14 -3.94
C SER A 79 0.45 -3.89 -5.09
N ILE A 80 1.17 -4.82 -5.72
CA ILE A 80 0.68 -5.50 -6.93
C ILE A 80 -0.58 -6.33 -6.64
N SER A 81 -1.60 -6.16 -7.47
CA SER A 81 -2.78 -7.04 -7.53
C SER A 81 -2.68 -7.87 -8.80
N LEU A 82 -2.78 -9.19 -8.67
CA LEU A 82 -2.61 -10.15 -9.76
C LEU A 82 -3.99 -10.58 -10.27
N GLU A 83 -4.49 -9.87 -11.29
CA GLU A 83 -5.88 -10.04 -11.76
C GLU A 83 -5.99 -11.03 -12.93
N THR A 84 -4.87 -11.38 -13.57
CA THR A 84 -4.84 -12.31 -14.71
C THR A 84 -3.77 -13.37 -14.54
N SER A 85 -4.00 -14.54 -15.14
CA SER A 85 -3.01 -15.62 -15.18
C SER A 85 -1.73 -15.18 -15.90
N ALA A 86 -1.85 -14.42 -16.98
CA ALA A 86 -0.70 -13.90 -17.73
C ALA A 86 0.18 -12.98 -16.87
N GLU A 87 -0.41 -12.06 -16.12
CA GLU A 87 0.33 -11.19 -15.19
C GLU A 87 1.00 -11.99 -14.07
N ASN A 88 0.29 -12.99 -13.52
CA ASN A 88 0.83 -13.86 -12.49
C ASN A 88 2.05 -14.68 -12.98
N GLU A 89 1.96 -15.29 -14.15
CA GLU A 89 3.09 -16.04 -14.72
C GLU A 89 4.26 -15.11 -15.09
N TRP A 90 3.98 -13.90 -15.57
CA TRP A 90 4.98 -12.89 -15.85
C TRP A 90 5.75 -12.45 -14.60
N ILE A 91 5.08 -12.29 -13.46
CA ILE A 91 5.74 -12.02 -12.17
C ILE A 91 6.54 -13.23 -11.70
N LYS A 92 5.97 -14.43 -11.72
CA LYS A 92 6.66 -15.66 -11.30
C LYS A 92 7.98 -15.86 -12.04
N GLN A 93 8.00 -15.63 -13.35
CA GLN A 93 9.22 -15.72 -14.16
C GLN A 93 10.33 -14.79 -13.65
N ARG A 94 10.00 -13.56 -13.24
CA ARG A 94 10.98 -12.63 -12.64
C ARG A 94 11.49 -13.13 -11.31
N LEU A 95 10.60 -13.63 -10.45
CA LEU A 95 10.99 -14.18 -9.15
C LEU A 95 11.97 -15.35 -9.31
N VAL A 96 11.69 -16.26 -10.25
CA VAL A 96 12.57 -17.42 -10.53
C VAL A 96 13.90 -16.97 -11.14
N ASN A 97 13.85 -16.14 -12.20
CA ASN A 97 15.06 -15.75 -12.94
C ASN A 97 16.02 -14.89 -12.12
N GLU A 98 15.50 -14.13 -11.16
CA GLU A 98 16.29 -13.23 -10.31
C GLU A 98 16.50 -13.77 -8.89
N ASN A 99 16.14 -15.04 -8.65
CA ASN A 99 16.32 -15.72 -7.38
C ASN A 99 15.69 -14.96 -6.18
N VAL A 100 14.46 -14.48 -6.36
CA VAL A 100 13.70 -13.76 -5.34
C VAL A 100 12.87 -14.76 -4.53
N LYS A 101 13.14 -14.85 -3.23
CA LYS A 101 12.53 -15.82 -2.32
C LYS A 101 11.01 -15.66 -2.20
N TYR A 102 10.54 -14.43 -2.01
CA TYR A 102 9.11 -14.11 -1.91
C TYR A 102 8.89 -12.61 -2.15
N ILE A 103 7.62 -12.23 -2.36
CA ILE A 103 7.17 -10.84 -2.41
C ILE A 103 5.86 -10.68 -1.64
N TRP A 104 5.57 -9.45 -1.22
CA TRP A 104 4.24 -9.07 -0.77
C TRP A 104 3.39 -8.61 -1.95
N THR A 105 2.18 -9.13 -2.06
CA THR A 105 1.14 -8.65 -2.98
C THR A 105 0.06 -7.89 -2.20
N SER A 106 -0.87 -7.24 -2.91
CA SER A 106 -1.94 -6.43 -2.33
C SER A 106 -2.96 -7.23 -1.52
N GLY A 107 -2.98 -8.56 -1.67
CA GLY A 107 -3.93 -9.46 -1.04
C GLY A 107 -3.76 -9.49 0.48
N ARG A 108 -4.89 -9.43 1.20
CA ARG A 108 -4.96 -9.64 2.64
C ARG A 108 -6.30 -10.27 2.96
N LEU A 109 -6.32 -11.20 3.91
CA LEU A 109 -7.57 -11.70 4.46
C LEU A 109 -8.36 -10.53 5.07
N CYS A 110 -9.66 -10.48 4.78
CA CYS A 110 -10.53 -9.47 5.35
C CYS A 110 -10.92 -9.88 6.78
N ASP A 111 -10.05 -9.57 7.73
CA ASP A 111 -10.15 -9.96 9.14
C ASP A 111 -10.35 -8.78 10.10
N PHE A 112 -10.86 -7.66 9.60
CA PHE A 112 -11.02 -6.40 10.33
C PHE A 112 -12.45 -5.85 10.24
N LYS A 113 -12.79 -4.91 11.14
CA LYS A 113 -14.12 -4.27 11.14
C LYS A 113 -14.40 -3.57 9.81
N GLY A 114 -15.58 -3.80 9.24
CA GLY A 114 -15.96 -3.29 7.91
C GLY A 114 -15.68 -4.28 6.76
N CYS A 115 -15.27 -5.51 7.08
CA CYS A 115 -15.14 -6.60 6.13
C CYS A 115 -16.42 -7.40 5.88
N ASP A 116 -17.48 -7.16 6.65
CA ASP A 116 -18.77 -7.82 6.46
C ASP A 116 -19.37 -7.39 5.11
N ARG A 117 -19.26 -8.25 4.11
CA ARG A 117 -19.97 -8.10 2.83
C ARG A 117 -21.31 -8.85 2.91
N PRO A 118 -22.43 -8.27 2.45
CA PRO A 118 -23.70 -8.97 2.35
C PRO A 118 -23.60 -10.21 1.42
#